data_AF-A0A087SZS1-F1
#
_entry.id   AF-A0A087SZS1-F1
#
_cell.length_a   1.000
_cell.length_b   1.000
_cell.length_c   1.000
_cell.angle_alpha   90.00
_cell.angle_beta   90.00
_cell.angle_gamma   90.00
#
_symmetry.space_group_name_H-M   'P 1'
#
loop_
_entity.id
_entity.type
_entity.pdbx_description
1 polymer ?
#
loop_
_entity_poly.entity_id
_entity_poly.type
_entity_poly.pdbx_seq_one_letter_code
_entity_poly.pdbx_strand_id
1 'polypeptide(L)'
;MIHCLIFWLTAVKCIAEIQGNSESVVKKDPIKGITKSACKSPDSSQIEEAANSMFAEYWEMFLMMNPDYATALGDQRYDNKLSSYSLESTGEMKVIIEDFIERANRMLPRAAEGSETQNNLELFIIYLEYRLGRLTDGSYLFPISKLSTPEKNLRSLINYMTLNSTQQFQNLIARYRATPNQIDEIIELMRQGIKKNYTLHEKSV
;
A
#
# COMPACT_ATOMS: atom_id res chain seq x y z
N MET A 1 5.73 -18.80 4.54
CA MET A 1 5.16 -17.54 5.07
C MET A 1 5.79 -17.14 6.41
N ILE A 2 7.10 -17.38 6.62
CA ILE A 2 7.84 -17.05 7.87
C ILE A 2 9.11 -16.24 7.55
N HIS A 3 9.54 -16.16 6.28
CA HIS A 3 10.78 -15.46 5.90
C HIS A 3 10.65 -13.94 5.73
N CYS A 4 9.44 -13.37 5.58
CA CYS A 4 9.26 -11.90 5.53
C CYS A 4 9.36 -11.23 6.91
N LEU A 5 8.88 -11.88 7.98
CA LEU A 5 8.90 -11.31 9.33
C LEU A 5 10.29 -11.30 9.97
N ILE A 6 11.17 -12.21 9.56
CA ILE A 6 12.53 -12.33 10.12
C ILE A 6 13.43 -11.19 9.62
N PHE A 7 13.27 -10.75 8.37
CA PHE A 7 14.04 -9.62 7.83
C PHE A 7 13.67 -8.28 8.49
N TRP A 8 12.41 -8.12 8.91
CA TRP A 8 11.93 -6.92 9.60
C TRP A 8 12.44 -6.82 11.04
N LEU A 9 12.50 -7.93 11.78
CA LEU A 9 13.02 -7.97 13.16
C LEU A 9 14.53 -7.74 13.26
N THR A 10 15.32 -8.13 12.24
CA THR A 10 16.77 -7.87 12.22
C THR A 10 17.11 -6.40 11.99
N ALA A 11 16.29 -5.66 11.25
CA ALA A 11 16.52 -4.23 10.99
C ALA A 11 16.27 -3.36 12.24
N VAL A 12 15.27 -3.71 13.06
CA VAL A 12 14.94 -2.98 14.30
C VAL A 12 16.00 -3.18 15.39
N LYS A 13 16.64 -4.35 15.45
CA LYS A 13 17.68 -4.63 16.47
C LYS A 13 18.97 -3.85 16.23
N CYS A 14 19.29 -3.54 14.97
CA CYS A 14 20.50 -2.81 14.57
C CYS A 14 20.48 -1.31 14.99
N ILE A 15 19.29 -0.75 15.23
CA ILE A 15 19.14 0.67 15.61
C ILE A 15 19.27 0.86 17.14
N ALA A 16 18.98 -0.18 17.94
CA ALA A 16 19.04 -0.10 19.41
C ALA A 16 20.47 -0.27 19.98
N GLU A 17 21.40 -0.85 19.22
CA GLU A 17 22.77 -1.15 19.66
C GLU A 17 23.73 0.05 19.56
N ILE A 18 23.32 1.14 18.91
CA ILE A 18 24.15 2.34 18.69
C ILE A 18 24.02 3.36 19.85
N GLN A 19 23.03 3.23 20.73
CA GLN A 19 22.76 4.22 21.79
C GLN A 19 23.09 3.81 23.23
N GLY A 20 23.82 2.71 23.44
CA GLY A 20 24.17 2.29 24.80
C GLY A 20 25.55 1.68 24.93
N ASN A 21 26.61 2.49 25.07
CA ASN A 21 27.68 2.16 26.01
C ASN A 21 28.64 3.31 26.38
N SER A 22 28.79 3.47 27.70
CA SER A 22 29.96 3.88 28.49
C SER A 22 30.51 5.32 28.44
N GLU A 23 30.29 5.99 29.57
CA GLU A 23 31.23 6.93 30.20
C GLU A 23 32.57 6.27 30.59
N SER A 24 33.59 7.13 30.65
CA SER A 24 34.89 7.04 31.35
C SER A 24 36.03 6.27 30.66
N VAL A 25 37.08 7.02 30.26
CA VAL A 25 38.40 7.06 30.91
C VAL A 25 39.18 8.26 30.37
N VAL A 26 39.63 9.11 31.29
CA VAL A 26 40.52 10.25 31.06
C VAL A 26 41.93 9.77 30.68
N LYS A 27 42.46 10.22 29.53
CA LYS A 27 43.90 10.58 29.37
C LYS A 27 44.03 11.79 28.44
N LYS A 28 44.76 12.80 28.92
CA LYS A 28 45.13 14.04 28.23
C LYS A 28 46.20 13.75 27.17
N ASP A 29 46.00 14.27 25.96
CA ASP A 29 47.02 14.95 25.12
C ASP A 29 46.33 15.74 23.99
N PRO A 30 46.86 16.89 23.52
CA PRO A 30 46.12 17.85 22.72
C PRO A 30 46.24 17.57 21.23
N ILE A 31 45.22 16.93 20.64
CA ILE A 31 45.12 16.82 19.16
C ILE A 31 44.20 17.92 18.64
N LYS A 32 44.82 18.85 17.91
CA LYS A 32 44.18 19.87 17.08
C LYS A 32 43.17 19.24 16.12
N GLY A 33 41.98 19.85 16.05
CA GLY A 33 41.16 19.88 14.84
C GLY A 33 40.45 18.59 14.45
N ILE A 34 39.52 18.13 15.30
CA ILE A 34 38.40 17.33 14.80
C ILE A 34 37.26 18.32 14.53
N THR A 35 37.19 18.82 13.30
CA THR A 35 35.96 19.42 12.81
C THR A 35 34.90 18.32 12.84
N LYS A 36 33.81 18.54 13.58
CA LYS A 36 32.59 17.73 13.47
C LYS A 36 32.27 17.62 11.98
N SER A 37 32.45 16.44 11.39
CA SER A 37 31.81 16.13 10.12
C SER A 37 30.32 16.24 10.38
N ALA A 38 29.72 17.32 9.92
CA ALA A 38 28.29 17.51 9.98
C ALA A 38 27.64 16.30 9.32
N CYS A 39 26.67 15.68 9.99
CA CYS A 39 25.66 14.88 9.29
C CYS A 39 25.07 15.82 8.23
N LYS A 40 25.56 15.75 6.99
CA LYS A 40 24.93 16.44 5.88
C LYS A 40 23.51 15.89 5.84
N SER A 41 22.53 16.78 5.92
CA SER A 41 21.17 16.45 5.48
C SER A 41 21.30 15.78 4.11
N PRO A 42 20.47 14.77 3.79
CA PRO A 42 20.51 14.17 2.46
C PRO A 42 20.48 15.27 1.41
N ASP A 43 21.26 15.08 0.35
CA ASP A 43 21.21 15.96 -0.79
C ASP A 43 19.79 15.93 -1.39
N SER A 44 19.30 17.04 -1.94
CA SER A 44 17.92 17.13 -2.45
C SER A 44 17.65 16.06 -3.52
N SER A 45 18.67 15.73 -4.31
CA SER A 45 18.64 14.64 -5.30
C SER A 45 18.41 13.25 -4.68
N GLN A 46 18.93 12.98 -3.48
CA GLN A 46 18.72 11.70 -2.79
C GLN A 46 17.28 11.56 -2.29
N ILE A 47 16.66 12.66 -1.86
CA ILE A 47 15.25 12.66 -1.44
C ILE A 47 14.33 12.45 -2.64
N GLU A 48 14.64 13.07 -3.78
CA GLU A 48 13.91 12.87 -5.02
C GLU A 48 13.95 11.40 -5.49
N GLU A 49 15.14 10.79 -5.55
CA GLU A 49 15.29 9.38 -5.94
C GLU A 49 14.53 8.44 -4.99
N ALA A 50 14.67 8.67 -3.68
CA ALA A 50 13.95 7.87 -2.68
C ALA A 50 12.43 8.05 -2.79
N ALA A 51 11.93 9.26 -3.11
CA ALA A 51 10.50 9.52 -3.23
C ALA A 51 9.94 8.81 -4.47
N ASN A 52 10.63 8.92 -5.60
CA ASN A 52 10.27 8.24 -6.84
C ASN A 52 10.28 6.72 -6.67
N SER A 53 11.27 6.17 -5.97
CA SER A 53 11.31 4.75 -5.65
C SER A 53 10.13 4.32 -4.79
N MET A 54 9.75 5.10 -3.78
CA MET A 54 8.58 4.84 -2.94
C MET A 54 7.27 4.90 -3.73
N PHE A 55 7.12 5.87 -4.65
CA PHE A 55 5.93 5.96 -5.50
C PHE A 55 5.80 4.74 -6.41
N ALA A 56 6.91 4.30 -7.01
CA ALA A 56 6.93 3.09 -7.83
C ALA A 56 6.60 1.84 -7.00
N GLU A 57 7.16 1.72 -5.80
CA GLU A 57 6.88 0.63 -4.87
C GLU A 57 5.39 0.57 -4.50
N TYR A 58 4.81 1.72 -4.14
CA TYR A 58 3.39 1.82 -3.84
C TYR A 58 2.53 1.43 -5.03
N TRP A 59 2.89 1.88 -6.23
CA TRP A 59 2.14 1.58 -7.45
C TRP A 59 2.12 0.08 -7.74
N GLU A 60 3.27 -0.58 -7.66
CA GLU A 60 3.38 -2.03 -7.84
C GLU A 60 2.58 -2.81 -6.79
N MET A 61 2.68 -2.39 -5.53
CA MET A 61 1.85 -2.94 -4.44
C MET A 61 0.37 -2.77 -4.71
N PHE A 62 -0.05 -1.59 -5.16
CA PHE A 62 -1.44 -1.28 -5.47
C PHE A 62 -1.98 -2.17 -6.60
N LEU A 63 -1.23 -2.34 -7.69
CA LEU A 63 -1.62 -3.21 -8.80
C LEU A 63 -1.70 -4.68 -8.36
N MET A 64 -0.75 -5.15 -7.56
CA MET A 64 -0.76 -6.53 -7.05
C MET A 64 -1.98 -6.82 -6.17
N MET A 65 -2.39 -5.86 -5.33
CA MET A 65 -3.57 -5.99 -4.47
C MET A 65 -4.89 -5.80 -5.23
N ASN A 66 -4.86 -5.15 -6.39
CA ASN A 66 -6.04 -4.84 -7.20
C ASN A 66 -5.87 -5.42 -8.62
N PRO A 67 -5.81 -6.75 -8.77
CA PRO A 67 -5.53 -7.41 -10.05
C PRO A 67 -6.56 -7.07 -11.14
N ASP A 68 -7.81 -6.78 -10.76
CA ASP A 68 -8.85 -6.40 -11.71
C ASP A 68 -8.59 -5.00 -12.28
N TYR A 69 -8.06 -4.11 -11.45
CA TYR A 69 -7.64 -2.77 -11.85
C TYR A 69 -6.39 -2.81 -12.72
N ALA A 70 -5.43 -3.69 -12.40
CA ALA A 70 -4.25 -3.92 -13.24
C ALA A 70 -4.64 -4.33 -14.68
N THR A 71 -5.55 -5.30 -14.83
CA THR A 71 -6.09 -5.66 -16.15
C THR A 71 -6.77 -4.49 -16.84
N ALA A 72 -7.56 -3.68 -16.13
CA ALA A 72 -8.24 -2.52 -16.71
C ALA A 72 -7.26 -1.47 -17.26
N LEU A 73 -6.04 -1.40 -16.71
CA LEU A 73 -4.95 -0.56 -17.19
C LEU A 73 -4.10 -1.22 -18.30
N GLY A 74 -4.40 -2.46 -18.67
CA GLY A 74 -3.64 -3.23 -19.66
C GLY A 74 -2.44 -4.00 -19.09
N ASP A 75 -2.26 -4.03 -17.77
CA ASP A 75 -1.25 -4.84 -17.10
C ASP A 75 -1.74 -6.27 -16.87
N GLN A 76 -1.17 -7.22 -17.61
CA GLN A 76 -1.58 -8.62 -17.62
C GLN A 76 -0.86 -9.49 -16.58
N ARG A 77 0.05 -8.92 -15.76
CA ARG A 77 0.87 -9.68 -14.80
C ARG A 77 0.04 -10.43 -13.75
N TYR A 78 -1.17 -9.95 -13.47
CA TYR A 78 -2.06 -10.49 -12.44
C TYR A 78 -3.39 -11.02 -12.98
N ASP A 79 -3.47 -11.28 -14.30
CA ASP A 79 -4.71 -11.69 -14.98
C ASP A 79 -5.31 -13.00 -14.47
N ASN A 80 -4.53 -13.83 -13.78
CA ASN A 80 -5.00 -15.07 -13.15
C ASN A 80 -5.60 -14.88 -11.76
N LYS A 81 -5.63 -13.65 -11.22
CA LYS A 81 -6.15 -13.31 -9.90
C LYS A 81 -7.38 -12.41 -10.00
N LEU A 82 -8.18 -12.43 -8.95
CA LEU A 82 -9.35 -11.59 -8.73
C LEU A 82 -9.16 -10.86 -7.38
N SER A 83 -9.64 -9.62 -7.25
CA SER A 83 -9.43 -8.84 -6.03
C SER A 83 -10.13 -9.48 -4.82
N SER A 84 -9.48 -9.52 -3.66
CA SER A 84 -10.08 -10.05 -2.41
C SER A 84 -10.79 -8.94 -1.63
N TYR A 85 -12.00 -9.25 -1.15
CA TYR A 85 -12.82 -8.41 -0.29
C TYR A 85 -12.78 -8.89 1.17
N SER A 86 -11.84 -9.75 1.53
CA SER A 86 -11.71 -10.24 2.90
C SER A 86 -11.39 -9.09 3.89
N LEU A 87 -11.79 -9.29 5.15
CA LEU A 87 -11.39 -8.39 6.24
C LEU A 87 -9.87 -8.39 6.44
N GLU A 88 -9.22 -9.52 6.17
CA GLU A 88 -7.76 -9.65 6.20
C GLU A 88 -7.11 -8.76 5.15
N SER A 89 -7.52 -8.85 3.87
CA SER A 89 -7.06 -7.97 2.79
C SER A 89 -7.26 -6.49 3.12
N THR A 90 -8.40 -6.14 3.75
CA THR A 90 -8.68 -4.77 4.22
C THR A 90 -7.68 -4.34 5.30
N GLY A 91 -7.38 -5.22 6.26
CA GLY A 91 -6.42 -4.97 7.33
C GLY A 91 -4.98 -4.84 6.82
N GLU A 92 -4.57 -5.70 5.90
CA GLU A 92 -3.26 -5.62 5.23
C GLU A 92 -3.11 -4.29 4.48
N MET A 93 -4.13 -3.90 3.70
CA MET A 93 -4.11 -2.64 2.97
C MET A 93 -3.98 -1.43 3.90
N LYS A 94 -4.65 -1.48 5.06
CA LYS A 94 -4.56 -0.43 6.07
C LYS A 94 -3.12 -0.27 6.57
N VAL A 95 -2.48 -1.37 6.98
CA VAL A 95 -1.10 -1.36 7.50
C VAL A 95 -0.13 -0.84 6.44
N ILE A 96 -0.29 -1.28 5.19
CA ILE A 96 0.54 -0.82 4.06
C ILE A 96 0.40 0.69 3.87
N ILE A 97 -0.83 1.21 3.84
CA ILE A 97 -1.07 2.64 3.64
C ILE A 97 -0.49 3.46 4.79
N GLU A 98 -0.63 3.00 6.03
CA GLU A 98 -0.05 3.66 7.21
C GLU A 98 1.48 3.76 7.11
N ASP A 99 2.17 2.69 6.67
CA ASP A 99 3.63 2.70 6.44
C ASP A 99 4.04 3.73 5.38
N PHE A 100 3.35 3.76 4.24
CA PHE A 100 3.66 4.72 3.17
C PHE A 100 3.42 6.18 3.61
N ILE A 101 2.38 6.45 4.42
CA ILE A 101 2.14 7.78 5.00
C ILE A 101 3.30 8.15 5.94
N GLU A 102 3.75 7.24 6.82
CA GLU A 102 4.87 7.51 7.73
C GLU A 102 6.16 7.80 6.96
N ARG A 103 6.46 7.00 5.93
CA ARG A 103 7.63 7.19 5.06
C ARG A 103 7.56 8.53 4.33
N ALA A 104 6.44 8.88 3.71
CA ALA A 104 6.26 10.14 3.01
C ALA A 104 6.42 11.35 3.95
N ASN A 105 5.82 11.30 5.15
CA ASN A 105 5.94 12.36 6.16
C ASN A 105 7.38 12.56 6.65
N ARG A 106 8.20 11.49 6.71
CA ARG A 106 9.63 11.62 7.05
C ARG A 106 10.45 12.26 5.94
N MET A 107 10.01 12.16 4.69
CA MET A 107 10.71 12.69 3.52
C MET A 107 10.32 14.14 3.22
N LEU A 108 9.05 14.50 3.45
CA LEU A 108 8.50 15.81 3.09
C LEU A 108 9.32 17.00 3.63
N PRO A 109 9.71 17.08 4.92
CA PRO A 109 10.51 18.19 5.45
C PRO A 109 11.94 18.25 4.91
N ARG A 110 12.38 17.20 4.21
CA ARG A 110 13.73 17.08 3.63
C ARG A 110 13.74 17.39 2.13
N ALA A 111 12.56 17.53 1.51
CA ALA A 111 12.43 17.98 0.13
C ALA A 111 12.76 19.47 0.03
N ALA A 112 13.32 19.89 -1.10
CA ALA A 112 13.63 21.30 -1.32
C ALA A 112 12.32 22.10 -1.45
N GLU A 113 12.28 23.27 -0.81
CA GLU A 113 11.09 24.14 -0.84
C GLU A 113 10.73 24.55 -2.27
N GLY A 114 9.46 24.35 -2.65
CA GLY A 114 8.94 24.65 -3.99
C GLY A 114 9.32 23.64 -5.06
N SER A 115 9.98 22.53 -4.70
CA SER A 115 10.33 21.45 -5.64
C SER A 115 9.11 20.62 -6.05
N GLU A 116 9.20 19.98 -7.22
CA GLU A 116 8.21 19.00 -7.66
C GLU A 116 8.10 17.83 -6.68
N THR A 117 9.23 17.38 -6.10
CA THR A 117 9.26 16.33 -5.08
C THR A 117 8.41 16.70 -3.86
N GLN A 118 8.50 17.94 -3.37
CA GLN A 118 7.67 18.40 -2.26
C GLN A 118 6.18 18.29 -2.62
N ASN A 119 5.78 18.87 -3.75
CA ASN A 119 4.38 18.86 -4.20
C ASN A 119 3.85 17.42 -4.39
N ASN A 120 4.66 16.53 -4.99
CA ASN A 120 4.28 15.14 -5.21
C ASN A 120 4.13 14.38 -3.88
N LEU A 121 5.01 14.62 -2.90
CA LEU A 121 4.89 14.03 -1.56
C LEU A 121 3.62 14.53 -0.84
N GLU A 122 3.31 15.82 -0.91
CA GLU A 122 2.09 16.39 -0.31
C GLU A 122 0.83 15.77 -0.92
N LEU A 123 0.74 15.70 -2.25
CA LEU A 123 -0.39 15.07 -2.95
C LEU A 123 -0.49 13.57 -2.63
N PHE A 124 0.64 12.88 -2.54
CA PHE A 124 0.68 11.47 -2.20
C PHE A 124 0.14 11.22 -0.78
N ILE A 125 0.55 12.03 0.20
CA ILE A 125 0.03 11.96 1.58
C ILE A 125 -1.49 12.20 1.59
N ILE A 126 -1.98 13.27 0.95
CA ILE A 126 -3.43 13.56 0.86
C ILE A 126 -4.20 12.37 0.28
N TYR A 127 -3.69 11.79 -0.81
CA TYR A 127 -4.30 10.64 -1.45
C TYR A 127 -4.34 9.40 -0.53
N LEU A 128 -3.25 9.11 0.18
CA LEU A 128 -3.17 7.98 1.09
C LEU A 128 -4.04 8.18 2.34
N GLU A 129 -4.10 9.37 2.90
CA GLU A 129 -4.97 9.70 4.02
C GLU A 129 -6.44 9.55 3.64
N TYR A 130 -6.84 9.99 2.44
CA TYR A 130 -8.17 9.75 1.91
C TYR A 130 -8.49 8.24 1.85
N ARG A 131 -7.56 7.42 1.36
CA ARG A 131 -7.74 5.97 1.30
C ARG A 131 -7.79 5.32 2.68
N LEU A 132 -6.94 5.73 3.60
CA LEU A 132 -6.95 5.27 4.98
C LEU A 132 -8.27 5.61 5.67
N GLY A 133 -8.81 6.81 5.41
CA GLY A 133 -10.14 7.22 5.83
C GLY A 133 -11.20 6.18 5.45
N ARG A 134 -11.24 5.77 4.18
CA ARG A 134 -12.21 4.76 3.69
C ARG A 134 -12.07 3.37 4.32
N LEU A 135 -10.87 3.03 4.77
CA LEU A 135 -10.59 1.75 5.45
C LEU A 135 -10.92 1.82 6.94
N THR A 136 -11.03 3.02 7.51
CA THR A 136 -11.28 3.24 8.95
C THR A 136 -12.72 3.65 9.25
N ASP A 137 -13.37 4.36 8.33
CA ASP A 137 -14.75 4.86 8.47
C ASP A 137 -15.83 3.79 8.22
N GLY A 138 -15.43 2.59 7.79
CA GLY A 138 -16.34 1.48 7.50
C GLY A 138 -16.97 1.51 6.11
N SER A 139 -16.54 2.39 5.21
CA SER A 139 -17.01 2.47 3.83
C SER A 139 -16.87 1.15 3.05
N TYR A 140 -15.85 0.34 3.40
CA TYR A 140 -15.65 -0.99 2.82
C TYR A 140 -16.78 -1.99 3.14
N LEU A 141 -17.64 -1.70 4.13
CA LEU A 141 -18.80 -2.52 4.49
C LEU A 141 -20.00 -2.32 3.52
N PHE A 142 -19.86 -1.45 2.52
CA PHE A 142 -20.84 -1.25 1.44
C PHE A 142 -20.29 -1.75 0.08
N PRO A 143 -19.98 -3.05 -0.08
CA PRO A 143 -19.30 -3.58 -1.26
C PRO A 143 -20.18 -3.68 -2.53
N ILE A 144 -21.50 -3.45 -2.42
CA ILE A 144 -22.45 -3.57 -3.54
C ILE A 144 -23.27 -2.29 -3.65
N SER A 145 -23.52 -1.83 -4.88
CA SER A 145 -24.44 -0.74 -5.21
C SER A 145 -25.09 -0.95 -6.58
N LYS A 146 -26.07 -0.12 -6.96
CA LYS A 146 -26.64 -0.11 -8.33
C LYS A 146 -25.58 0.07 -9.43
N LEU A 147 -24.49 0.76 -9.11
CA LEU A 147 -23.43 1.06 -10.07
C LEU A 147 -22.39 -0.05 -10.16
N SER A 148 -22.15 -0.78 -9.06
CA SER A 148 -21.09 -1.77 -8.95
C SER A 148 -21.58 -3.02 -8.21
N THR A 149 -21.61 -4.14 -8.94
CA THR A 149 -21.93 -5.47 -8.43
C THR A 149 -20.85 -6.44 -8.89
N PRO A 150 -20.58 -7.55 -8.16
CA PRO A 150 -19.53 -8.51 -8.55
C PRO A 150 -19.72 -9.06 -9.96
N GLU A 151 -20.97 -9.38 -10.33
CA GLU A 151 -21.32 -9.85 -11.68
C GLU A 151 -21.00 -8.81 -12.76
N LYS A 152 -21.41 -7.55 -12.55
CA LYS A 152 -21.18 -6.47 -13.52
C LYS A 152 -19.69 -6.17 -13.63
N ASN A 153 -18.98 -6.13 -12.51
CA ASN A 153 -17.54 -5.87 -12.47
C ASN A 153 -16.78 -6.96 -13.25
N LEU A 154 -17.11 -8.24 -13.01
CA LEU A 154 -16.49 -9.37 -13.70
C LEU A 154 -16.80 -9.36 -15.22
N ARG A 155 -18.04 -9.04 -15.60
CA ARG A 155 -18.41 -8.89 -17.02
C ARG A 155 -17.64 -7.75 -17.69
N SER A 156 -17.54 -6.60 -17.03
CA SER A 156 -16.78 -5.46 -17.52
C SER A 156 -15.30 -5.78 -17.65
N LEU A 157 -14.73 -6.52 -16.70
CA LEU A 157 -13.32 -6.92 -16.68
C LEU A 157 -12.90 -7.69 -17.94
N ILE A 158 -13.77 -8.57 -18.44
CA ILE A 158 -13.51 -9.37 -19.66
C ILE A 158 -13.24 -8.47 -20.87
N ASN A 159 -13.87 -7.29 -20.96
CA ASN A 159 -13.66 -6.36 -22.07
C ASN A 159 -12.25 -5.76 -22.10
N TYR A 160 -11.53 -5.80 -20.99
CA TYR A 160 -10.16 -5.30 -20.88
C TYR A 160 -9.11 -6.42 -21.00
N MET A 161 -9.55 -7.68 -21.04
CA MET A 161 -8.64 -8.84 -21.15
C MET A 161 -8.24 -9.09 -22.61
N THR A 162 -7.00 -9.53 -22.82
CA THR A 162 -6.58 -10.11 -24.10
C THR A 162 -6.81 -11.62 -24.06
N LEU A 163 -7.54 -12.18 -25.03
CA LEU A 163 -7.92 -13.60 -25.08
C LEU A 163 -7.46 -14.27 -26.39
N ASN A 164 -6.14 -14.25 -26.64
CA ASN A 164 -5.52 -14.71 -27.89
C ASN A 164 -4.69 -15.99 -27.73
N SER A 165 -4.50 -16.48 -26.50
CA SER A 165 -3.67 -17.66 -26.19
C SER A 165 -4.32 -18.56 -25.16
N THR A 166 -3.92 -19.84 -25.14
CA THR A 166 -4.39 -20.81 -24.15
C THR A 166 -4.17 -20.33 -22.72
N GLN A 167 -3.02 -19.71 -22.42
CA GLN A 167 -2.72 -19.17 -21.09
C GLN A 167 -3.70 -18.07 -20.68
N GLN A 168 -4.08 -17.18 -21.61
CA GLN A 168 -5.02 -16.10 -21.33
C GLN A 168 -6.43 -16.62 -21.04
N PHE A 169 -6.89 -17.66 -21.75
CA PHE A 169 -8.14 -18.34 -21.41
C PHE A 169 -8.05 -19.05 -20.05
N GLN A 170 -6.91 -19.64 -19.71
CA GLN A 170 -6.69 -20.23 -18.38
C GLN A 170 -6.75 -19.18 -17.27
N ASN A 171 -6.21 -17.99 -17.49
CA ASN A 171 -6.29 -16.86 -16.56
C ASN A 171 -7.76 -16.45 -16.33
N LEU A 172 -8.56 -16.33 -17.39
CA LEU A 172 -10.00 -16.07 -17.29
C LEU A 172 -10.74 -17.17 -16.50
N ILE A 173 -10.43 -18.45 -16.77
CA ILE A 173 -11.00 -19.58 -16.01
C ILE A 173 -10.61 -19.51 -14.53
N ALA A 174 -9.38 -19.10 -14.21
CA ALA A 174 -8.94 -18.92 -12.83
C ALA A 174 -9.78 -17.86 -12.12
N ARG A 175 -10.10 -16.74 -12.78
CA ARG A 175 -11.00 -15.70 -12.24
C ARG A 175 -12.41 -16.23 -11.98
N TYR A 176 -12.98 -16.99 -12.92
CA TYR A 176 -14.29 -17.63 -12.71
C TYR A 176 -14.29 -18.62 -11.53
N ARG A 177 -13.19 -19.34 -11.32
CA ARG A 177 -13.03 -20.23 -10.17
C ARG A 177 -12.87 -19.48 -8.85
N ALA A 178 -12.31 -18.27 -8.87
CA ALA A 178 -12.16 -17.42 -7.70
C ALA A 178 -13.45 -16.65 -7.33
N THR A 179 -14.38 -16.48 -8.28
CA THR A 179 -15.62 -15.71 -8.08
C THR A 179 -16.45 -16.17 -6.87
N PRO A 180 -16.67 -17.48 -6.61
CA PRO A 180 -17.43 -17.91 -5.44
C PRO A 180 -16.81 -17.42 -4.11
N ASN A 181 -15.49 -17.51 -3.96
CA ASN A 181 -14.80 -17.02 -2.77
C ASN A 181 -14.96 -15.51 -2.59
N GLN A 182 -14.85 -14.74 -3.69
CA GLN A 182 -15.06 -13.29 -3.63
C GLN A 182 -16.49 -12.94 -3.18
N ILE A 183 -17.49 -13.69 -3.66
CA ILE A 183 -18.89 -13.50 -3.24
C ILE A 183 -19.04 -13.79 -1.74
N ASP A 184 -18.43 -14.85 -1.22
CA ASP A 184 -18.47 -15.19 0.20
C ASP A 184 -17.81 -14.11 1.07
N GLU A 185 -16.67 -13.56 0.64
CA GLU A 185 -16.01 -12.43 1.31
C GLU A 185 -16.92 -11.19 1.34
N ILE A 186 -17.57 -10.87 0.22
CA ILE A 186 -18.51 -9.75 0.11
C ILE A 186 -19.73 -9.94 1.03
N ILE A 187 -20.27 -11.17 1.11
CA ILE A 187 -21.36 -11.51 2.03
C ILE A 187 -20.90 -11.29 3.48
N GLU A 188 -19.68 -11.69 3.83
CA GLU A 188 -19.14 -11.47 5.17
C GLU A 188 -19.00 -9.98 5.50
N LEU A 189 -18.49 -9.16 4.57
CA LEU A 189 -18.45 -7.70 4.76
C LEU A 189 -19.85 -7.13 5.03
N MET A 190 -20.86 -7.53 4.25
CA MET A 190 -22.23 -7.07 4.46
C MET A 190 -22.81 -7.55 5.80
N ARG A 191 -22.51 -8.77 6.25
CA ARG A 191 -22.89 -9.26 7.58
C ARG A 191 -22.27 -8.42 8.69
N GLN A 192 -21.01 -8.03 8.54
CA GLN A 192 -20.34 -7.13 9.48
C GLN A 192 -20.95 -5.71 9.44
N GLY A 193 -21.35 -5.23 8.26
CA GLY A 193 -22.14 -4.01 8.08
C GLY A 193 -23.44 -4.05 8.89
N ILE A 194 -24.23 -5.12 8.76
CA ILE A 194 -25.47 -5.31 9.53
C ILE A 194 -25.20 -5.26 11.05
N LYS A 195 -24.18 -5.99 11.55
CA LYS A 195 -23.82 -5.96 12.99
C LYS A 195 -23.45 -4.58 13.50
N LYS A 196 -22.86 -3.73 12.64
CA LYS A 196 -22.45 -2.36 12.98
C LYS A 196 -23.52 -1.30 12.66
N ASN A 197 -24.70 -1.71 12.18
CA ASN A 197 -25.75 -0.83 11.66
C ASN A 197 -25.28 0.05 10.48
N TYR A 198 -24.33 -0.45 9.69
CA TYR A 198 -23.83 0.16 8.46
C TYR A 198 -24.47 -0.56 7.28
N THR A 199 -25.69 -0.15 6.93
CA THR A 199 -26.45 -0.68 5.79
C THR A 199 -26.81 0.45 4.83
N LEU A 200 -26.81 0.16 3.53
CA LEU A 200 -27.27 1.14 2.54
C LEU A 200 -28.72 1.53 2.81
N HIS A 201 -29.08 2.75 2.44
CA HIS A 201 -30.48 3.14 2.41
C HIS A 201 -31.23 2.27 1.38
N GLU A 202 -32.47 1.91 1.68
CA GLU A 202 -33.39 1.18 0.78
C GLU A 202 -33.42 1.71 -0.68
N LYS A 203 -33.26 3.02 -0.91
CA LYS A 203 -33.29 3.62 -2.25
C LYS A 203 -31.96 3.51 -3.00
N SER A 204 -30.88 3.17 -2.30
CA SER A 204 -29.51 3.05 -2.83
C SER A 204 -29.18 1.66 -3.36
N VAL A 205 -29.98 0.64 -3.01
CA VAL A 205 -29.86 -0.75 -3.50
C VAL A 205 -30.71 -0.94 -4.75
#